data_AF-A0A4R7V901-F1
#
_entry.id   AF-A0A4R7V901-F1
#
_cell.length_a   1.000
_cell.length_b   1.000
_cell.length_c   1.000
_cell.angle_alpha   90.00
_cell.angle_beta   90.00
_cell.angle_gamma   90.00
#
_symmetry.space_group_name_H-M   'P 1'
#
loop_
_entity.id
_entity.type
_entity.pdbx_description
1 polymer ?
#
loop_
_entity_poly.entity_id
_entity_poly.type
_entity_poly.pdbx_seq_one_letter_code
_entity_poly.pdbx_strand_id
1 'polypeptide(L)'
;MLKGFKDFLMRGNVVDLAVAVIIGTAFTAIVTALADHFIKPLIAAFGGAEVTGLSWNIVDGNREATMDFAAIITAVINFLIVAAVVYFIIVMPMKKLQERRKRGEETGPSEPSDIELLTEIRDLLRQQQQGQATQQLRQPSSPQQQPQQPRRQPPPTRPH
;
A
#
# COMPACT_ATOMS: atom_id res chain seq x y z
N MET A 1 -28.68 -1.99 -17.24
CA MET A 1 -28.43 -1.44 -15.88
C MET A 1 -27.80 -2.49 -14.96
N LEU A 2 -28.50 -3.58 -14.58
CA LEU A 2 -27.97 -4.61 -13.66
C LEU A 2 -26.65 -5.27 -14.10
N LYS A 3 -26.49 -5.54 -15.41
CA LYS A 3 -25.25 -6.14 -15.96
C LYS A 3 -24.04 -5.19 -15.82
N GLY A 4 -24.22 -3.91 -16.16
CA GLY A 4 -23.19 -2.89 -15.98
C GLY A 4 -22.86 -2.56 -14.52
N PHE A 5 -23.83 -2.71 -13.61
CA PHE A 5 -23.59 -2.60 -12.17
C PHE A 5 -22.76 -3.79 -11.63
N LYS A 6 -23.08 -5.02 -12.06
CA LYS A 6 -22.26 -6.20 -11.76
C LYS A 6 -20.83 -6.02 -12.27
N ASP A 7 -20.65 -5.57 -13.51
CA ASP A 7 -19.33 -5.36 -14.11
C ASP A 7 -18.52 -4.23 -13.42
N PHE A 8 -19.21 -3.28 -12.77
CA PHE A 8 -18.59 -2.27 -11.92
C PHE A 8 -18.13 -2.85 -10.56
N LEU A 9 -18.95 -3.68 -9.93
CA LEU A 9 -18.59 -4.37 -8.68
C LEU A 9 -17.47 -5.40 -8.90
N MET A 10 -17.49 -6.14 -10.02
CA MET A 10 -16.47 -7.13 -10.35
C MET A 10 -15.10 -6.51 -10.66
N ARG A 11 -14.97 -5.18 -10.65
CA ARG A 11 -13.72 -4.45 -10.87
C ARG A 11 -12.72 -4.59 -9.70
N GLY A 12 -13.01 -5.43 -8.71
CA GLY A 12 -12.13 -5.84 -7.59
C GLY A 12 -11.93 -4.76 -6.54
N ASN A 13 -11.32 -3.65 -6.95
CA ASN A 13 -11.00 -2.50 -6.11
C ASN A 13 -12.22 -1.92 -5.36
N VAL A 14 -13.42 -1.98 -5.93
CA VAL A 14 -14.65 -1.47 -5.29
C VAL A 14 -15.13 -2.42 -4.19
N VAL A 15 -15.04 -3.72 -4.42
CA VAL A 15 -15.48 -4.74 -3.46
C VAL A 15 -14.54 -4.77 -2.26
N ASP A 16 -13.23 -4.72 -2.48
CA ASP A 16 -12.24 -4.72 -1.40
C ASP A 16 -12.39 -3.46 -0.52
N LEU A 17 -12.60 -2.30 -1.15
CA LEU A 17 -12.86 -1.05 -0.42
C LEU A 17 -14.18 -1.13 0.37
N ALA A 18 -15.26 -1.63 -0.24
CA ALA A 18 -16.54 -1.79 0.43
C ALA A 18 -16.44 -2.73 1.64
N VAL A 19 -15.77 -3.87 1.49
CA VAL A 19 -15.53 -4.83 2.57
C VAL A 19 -14.70 -4.20 3.69
N ALA A 20 -13.62 -3.48 3.35
CA ALA A 20 -12.78 -2.79 4.32
C ALA A 20 -13.59 -1.78 5.17
N VAL A 21 -14.47 -0.99 4.54
CA VAL A 21 -15.32 -0.02 5.24
C VAL A 21 -16.34 -0.71 6.15
N ILE A 22 -17.02 -1.75 5.66
CA ILE A 22 -18.03 -2.48 6.44
C ILE A 22 -17.40 -3.16 7.66
N ILE A 23 -16.26 -3.81 7.48
CA ILE A 23 -15.55 -4.46 8.59
C ILE A 23 -15.02 -3.40 9.57
N GLY A 24 -14.47 -2.29 9.07
CA GLY A 24 -13.95 -1.20 9.89
C GLY A 24 -15.03 -0.57 10.78
N THR A 25 -16.22 -0.31 10.24
CA THR A 25 -17.33 0.26 11.00
C THR A 25 -17.90 -0.74 12.02
N ALA A 26 -18.07 -2.00 11.62
CA ALA A 26 -18.54 -3.05 12.53
C ALA A 26 -17.58 -3.27 13.71
N PHE A 27 -16.27 -3.33 13.44
CA PHE A 27 -15.26 -3.49 14.48
C PHE A 27 -15.23 -2.27 15.41
N THR A 28 -15.27 -1.05 14.86
CA THR A 28 -15.34 0.18 15.66
C THR A 28 -16.56 0.15 16.59
N ALA A 29 -17.72 -0.28 16.11
CA ALA A 29 -18.93 -0.39 16.93
C ALA A 29 -18.74 -1.36 18.12
N ILE A 30 -18.06 -2.50 17.90
CA ILE A 30 -17.77 -3.46 18.98
C ILE A 30 -16.84 -2.84 20.03
N VAL A 31 -15.76 -2.17 19.60
CA VAL A 31 -14.81 -1.55 20.52
C VAL A 31 -15.45 -0.39 21.28
N THR A 32 -16.27 0.43 20.62
CA THR A 32 -17.06 1.49 21.26
C THR A 32 -18.04 0.90 22.27
N ALA A 33 -18.76 -0.16 21.94
CA ALA A 33 -19.68 -0.82 22.88
C ALA A 33 -18.93 -1.35 24.12
N LEU A 34 -17.76 -1.95 23.94
CA LEU A 34 -16.92 -2.40 25.06
C LEU A 34 -16.45 -1.22 25.91
N ALA A 35 -15.97 -0.14 25.28
CA ALA A 35 -15.52 1.03 26.00
C ALA A 35 -16.67 1.69 26.77
N ASP A 36 -17.85 1.80 26.15
CA ASP A 36 -19.02 2.45 26.71
C ASP A 36 -19.68 1.64 27.84
N HIS A 37 -19.76 0.31 27.70
CA HIS A 37 -20.48 -0.53 28.66
C HIS A 37 -19.60 -1.19 29.70
N PHE A 38 -18.28 -1.29 29.48
CA PHE A 38 -17.36 -1.92 30.42
C PHE A 38 -16.38 -0.92 31.01
N ILE A 39 -15.71 -0.13 30.16
CA ILE A 39 -14.63 0.76 30.61
C ILE A 39 -15.17 2.04 31.25
N LYS A 40 -16.16 2.72 30.63
CA LYS A 40 -16.77 3.93 31.21
C LYS A 40 -17.34 3.70 32.62
N PRO A 41 -18.11 2.63 32.91
CA PRO A 41 -18.60 2.37 34.26
C PRO A 41 -17.48 2.07 35.27
N LEU A 42 -16.42 1.36 34.86
CA LEU A 42 -15.24 1.14 35.69
C LEU A 42 -14.58 2.46 36.07
N ILE A 43 -14.33 3.33 35.10
CA ILE A 43 -13.73 4.65 35.35
C ILE A 43 -14.67 5.54 36.19
N ALA A 44 -15.98 5.48 35.95
CA ALA A 44 -16.98 6.17 36.77
C ALA A 44 -16.93 5.69 38.23
N ALA A 45 -16.81 4.38 38.47
CA ALA A 45 -16.74 3.79 39.80
C ALA A 45 -15.47 4.17 40.57
N PHE A 46 -14.35 4.42 39.88
CA PHE A 46 -13.10 4.92 40.49
C PHE A 46 -13.03 6.45 40.60
N GLY A 47 -14.12 7.17 40.32
CA GLY A 47 -14.27 8.58 40.66
C GLY A 47 -14.10 9.59 39.53
N GLY A 48 -14.24 9.22 38.25
CA GLY A 48 -14.19 10.24 37.20
C GLY A 48 -14.59 9.80 35.81
N ALA A 49 -15.89 9.71 35.51
CA ALA A 49 -16.35 9.73 34.12
C ALA A 49 -17.66 10.50 33.90
N GLU A 50 -18.33 10.89 34.98
CA GLU A 50 -19.24 12.03 34.96
C GLU A 50 -18.58 13.14 35.75
N VAL A 51 -17.90 14.09 35.07
CA VAL A 51 -17.67 15.41 35.67
C VAL A 51 -19.02 16.15 35.63
N THR A 52 -20.05 15.58 36.25
CA THR A 52 -21.35 16.21 36.42
C THR A 52 -21.14 17.40 37.35
N GLY A 53 -21.03 18.58 36.75
CA GLY A 53 -20.80 19.83 37.49
C GLY A 53 -20.05 20.93 36.74
N LEU A 54 -19.45 20.63 35.58
CA LEU A 54 -18.75 21.63 34.74
C LEU A 54 -19.58 22.12 33.55
N SER A 55 -20.89 21.87 33.55
CA SER A 55 -21.83 22.44 32.59
C SER A 55 -22.19 23.87 33.02
N TRP A 56 -21.63 24.87 32.34
CA TRP A 56 -22.10 26.25 32.47
C TRP A 56 -23.18 26.53 31.44
N ASN A 57 -24.34 27.03 31.90
CA ASN A 57 -25.37 27.59 31.04
C ASN A 57 -24.83 28.92 30.48
N ILE A 58 -24.64 28.97 29.17
CA ILE A 58 -24.24 30.18 28.45
C ILE A 58 -25.40 31.19 28.40
N VAL A 59 -26.65 30.70 28.46
CA VAL A 59 -27.88 31.51 28.51
C VAL A 59 -28.79 30.96 29.60
N ASP A 60 -29.18 31.82 30.55
CA ASP A 60 -30.04 31.42 31.67
C ASP A 60 -31.43 31.01 31.15
N GLY A 61 -31.84 29.76 31.43
CA GLY A 61 -33.11 29.19 30.96
C GLY A 61 -33.08 28.40 29.65
N ASN A 62 -31.96 28.33 28.92
CA ASN A 62 -31.84 27.47 27.73
C ASN A 62 -30.99 26.22 28.03
N ARG A 63 -31.65 25.07 28.21
CA ARG A 63 -30.99 23.77 28.43
C ARG A 63 -30.05 23.36 27.29
N GLU A 64 -30.27 23.87 26.08
CA GLU A 64 -29.45 23.57 24.90
C GLU A 64 -28.15 24.41 24.83
N ALA A 65 -28.03 25.46 25.66
CA ALA A 65 -26.85 26.32 25.73
C ALA A 65 -25.93 25.94 26.90
N THR A 66 -25.77 24.64 27.17
CA THR A 66 -24.85 24.14 28.20
C THR A 66 -23.54 23.68 27.57
N MET A 67 -22.42 24.26 28.01
CA MET A 67 -21.08 23.83 27.60
C MET A 67 -20.61 22.72 28.54
N ASP A 68 -20.73 21.45 28.11
CA ASP A 68 -20.33 20.30 28.92
C ASP A 68 -18.86 19.90 28.65
N PHE A 69 -17.94 20.46 29.43
CA PHE A 69 -16.52 20.06 29.40
C PHE A 69 -16.30 18.61 29.87
N ALA A 70 -17.22 18.04 30.65
CA ALA A 70 -17.16 16.65 31.09
C ALA A 70 -17.30 15.70 29.89
N ALA A 71 -18.28 15.96 29.03
CA ALA A 71 -18.52 15.17 27.83
C ALA A 71 -17.29 15.14 26.92
N ILE A 72 -16.56 16.26 26.80
CA ILE A 72 -15.34 16.35 26.00
C ILE A 72 -14.22 15.48 26.60
N ILE A 73 -13.97 15.58 27.91
CA ILE A 73 -12.93 14.78 28.58
C ILE A 73 -13.26 13.28 28.46
N THR A 74 -14.52 12.91 28.69
CA THR A 74 -14.99 11.53 28.55
C THR A 74 -14.86 11.04 27.10
N ALA A 75 -15.14 11.87 26.10
CA ALA A 75 -14.93 11.53 24.69
C ALA A 75 -13.44 11.30 24.36
N VAL A 76 -12.54 12.12 24.90
CA VAL A 76 -11.09 11.95 24.72
C VAL A 76 -10.59 10.65 25.36
N ILE A 77 -11.03 10.35 26.59
CA ILE A 77 -10.68 9.09 27.27
C ILE A 77 -11.18 7.91 26.45
N ASN A 78 -12.43 7.96 25.96
CA ASN A 78 -13.00 6.92 25.11
C ASN A 78 -12.16 6.71 23.84
N PHE A 79 -11.81 7.80 23.15
CA PHE A 79 -10.97 7.75 21.95
C PHE A 79 -9.62 7.08 22.21
N LEU A 80 -8.95 7.41 23.32
CA LEU A 80 -7.67 6.82 23.69
C LEU A 80 -7.79 5.31 23.96
N ILE A 81 -8.87 4.87 24.60
CA ILE A 81 -9.15 3.44 24.85
C ILE A 81 -9.34 2.71 23.52
N VAL A 82 -10.21 3.21 22.64
CA VAL A 82 -10.46 2.60 21.32
C VAL A 82 -9.15 2.51 20.52
N ALA A 83 -8.37 3.60 20.49
CA ALA A 83 -7.08 3.64 19.81
C ALA A 83 -6.09 2.63 20.39
N ALA A 84 -6.03 2.48 21.72
CA ALA A 84 -5.17 1.50 22.38
C ALA A 84 -5.58 0.06 22.01
N VAL A 85 -6.86 -0.27 22.05
CA VAL A 85 -7.37 -1.60 21.69
C VAL A 85 -7.03 -1.94 20.23
N VAL A 86 -7.31 -1.01 19.30
CA VAL A 86 -6.98 -1.16 17.87
C VAL A 86 -5.47 -1.36 17.68
N TYR A 87 -4.65 -0.57 18.38
CA TYR A 87 -3.21 -0.68 18.30
C TYR A 87 -2.70 -2.04 18.77
N PHE A 88 -3.15 -2.53 19.92
CA PHE A 88 -2.69 -3.79 20.48
C PHE A 88 -3.18 -5.01 19.69
N ILE A 89 -4.41 -5.00 19.18
CA ILE A 89 -5.01 -6.17 18.49
C ILE A 89 -4.62 -6.23 17.02
N ILE A 90 -4.48 -5.09 16.33
CA ILE A 90 -4.24 -5.07 14.88
C ILE A 90 -2.81 -4.60 14.57
N VAL A 91 -2.43 -3.43 15.07
CA VAL A 91 -1.18 -2.77 14.65
C VAL A 91 0.05 -3.51 15.19
N MET A 92 0.06 -3.88 16.47
CA MET A 92 1.18 -4.58 17.10
C MET A 92 1.48 -5.94 16.47
N PRO A 93 0.52 -6.87 16.27
CA PRO A 93 0.79 -8.14 15.61
C PRO A 93 1.15 -7.94 14.13
N MET A 94 0.54 -6.98 13.44
CA MET A 94 0.90 -6.69 12.05
C MET A 94 2.34 -6.17 11.95
N LYS A 95 2.78 -5.29 12.84
CA LYS A 95 4.18 -4.84 12.93
C LYS A 95 5.12 -6.00 13.23
N LYS A 96 4.76 -6.85 14.20
CA LYS A 96 5.55 -8.03 14.56
C LYS A 96 5.69 -9.00 13.38
N LEU A 97 4.62 -9.23 12.63
CA LEU A 97 4.63 -10.09 11.44
C LEU A 97 5.49 -9.50 10.32
N GLN A 98 5.35 -8.20 10.05
CA GLN A 98 6.18 -7.51 9.05
C GLN A 98 7.65 -7.52 9.43
N GLU A 99 8.00 -7.37 10.71
CA GLU A 99 9.37 -7.49 11.18
C GLU A 99 9.94 -8.90 11.01
N ARG A 100 9.13 -9.94 11.24
CA ARG A 100 9.53 -11.34 11.01
C ARG A 100 9.73 -11.63 9.53
N ARG A 101 8.86 -11.09 8.67
CA ARG A 101 9.00 -11.20 7.21
C ARG A 101 10.25 -10.48 6.69
N LYS A 102 10.58 -9.30 7.25
CA LYS A 102 11.82 -8.57 6.94
C LYS A 102 13.08 -9.25 7.48
N ARG A 103 12.98 -10.04 8.55
CA ARG A 103 14.08 -10.85 9.10
C ARG A 103 14.23 -12.22 8.43
N GLY A 104 13.37 -12.56 7.46
CA GLY A 104 13.46 -13.81 6.70
C GLY A 104 13.03 -15.06 7.47
N GLU A 105 12.25 -14.93 8.54
CA GLU A 105 11.94 -16.02 9.48
C GLU A 105 10.63 -16.80 9.18
N GLU A 106 10.04 -16.66 7.99
CA GLU A 106 8.85 -17.43 7.62
C GLU A 106 9.13 -18.50 6.56
N THR A 107 9.02 -19.75 7.00
CA THR A 107 8.93 -20.95 6.17
C THR A 107 7.56 -21.01 5.49
N GLY A 108 7.51 -20.52 4.25
CA GLY A 108 6.44 -20.75 3.29
C GLY A 108 7.02 -20.47 1.90
N PRO A 109 6.52 -21.12 0.82
CA PRO A 109 7.01 -20.84 -0.52
C PRO A 109 6.65 -19.40 -0.85
N SER A 110 7.59 -18.51 -0.56
CA SER A 110 7.56 -17.15 -1.06
C SER A 110 7.73 -17.35 -2.56
N GLU A 111 6.64 -17.25 -3.32
CA GLU A 111 6.79 -16.91 -4.73
C GLU A 111 7.78 -15.74 -4.77
N PRO A 112 8.88 -15.87 -5.54
CA PRO A 112 9.88 -14.83 -5.59
C PRO A 112 9.16 -13.52 -5.86
N SER A 113 9.38 -12.54 -4.98
CA SER A 113 8.69 -11.26 -5.10
C SER A 113 8.95 -10.72 -6.51
N ASP A 114 7.97 -10.02 -7.10
CA ASP A 114 8.15 -9.45 -8.44
C ASP A 114 9.46 -8.65 -8.53
N ILE A 115 9.88 -8.04 -7.42
CA ILE A 115 11.15 -7.31 -7.29
C ILE A 115 12.36 -8.24 -7.43
N GLU A 116 12.35 -9.43 -6.81
CA GLU A 116 13.40 -10.44 -6.95
C GLU A 116 13.46 -10.98 -8.39
N LEU A 117 12.31 -11.31 -8.99
CA LEU A 117 12.23 -11.74 -10.39
C LEU A 117 12.74 -10.65 -11.35
N LEU A 118 12.35 -9.40 -11.13
CA LEU A 118 12.82 -8.27 -11.93
C LEU A 118 14.32 -8.03 -11.74
N THR A 119 14.85 -8.28 -10.54
CA THR A 119 16.29 -8.20 -10.26
C THR A 119 17.04 -9.30 -11.01
N GLU A 120 16.54 -10.54 -10.98
CA GLU A 120 17.11 -11.66 -11.71
C GLU A 120 17.05 -11.43 -13.22
N ILE A 121 15.91 -10.98 -13.76
CA ILE A 121 15.77 -10.61 -15.17
C ILE A 121 16.75 -9.50 -15.57
N ARG A 122 16.91 -8.46 -14.75
CA ARG A 122 17.86 -7.37 -15.01
C ARG A 122 19.29 -7.92 -15.08
N ASP A 123 19.66 -8.79 -14.16
CA ASP A 123 21.01 -9.34 -14.08
C ASP A 123 21.30 -10.30 -15.24
N LEU A 124 20.32 -11.11 -15.65
CA LEU A 124 20.38 -11.95 -16.86
C LEU A 124 20.50 -11.10 -18.14
N LEU A 125 19.73 -10.02 -18.27
CA LEU A 125 19.82 -9.09 -19.42
C LEU A 125 21.19 -8.40 -19.47
N ARG A 126 21.75 -8.02 -18.33
CA ARG A 126 23.07 -7.40 -18.25
C ARG A 126 24.18 -8.38 -18.68
N GLN A 127 24.10 -9.64 -18.27
CA GLN A 127 24.99 -10.70 -18.73
C GLN A 127 24.89 -10.91 -20.26
N GLN A 128 23.66 -10.91 -20.80
CA GLN A 128 23.45 -11.06 -22.24
C GLN A 128 24.08 -9.91 -23.04
N GLN A 129 23.89 -8.66 -22.59
CA GLN A 129 24.52 -7.48 -23.21
C GLN A 129 26.05 -7.54 -23.19
N GLN A 130 26.65 -8.00 -22.09
CA GLN A 130 28.10 -8.19 -21.99
C GLN A 130 28.62 -9.29 -22.92
N GLY A 131 27.86 -10.38 -23.07
CA GLY A 131 28.17 -11.45 -24.01
C GLY A 131 28.17 -10.98 -25.47
N GLN A 132 27.20 -10.13 -25.84
CA GLN A 132 27.11 -9.53 -27.18
C GLN A 132 28.26 -8.54 -27.45
N ALA A 133 28.62 -7.69 -26.48
CA ALA A 133 29.76 -6.79 -26.60
C ALA A 133 31.08 -7.55 -26.82
N THR A 134 31.26 -8.66 -26.10
CA THR A 134 32.46 -9.51 -26.21
C THR A 134 32.54 -10.24 -27.56
N GLN A 135 31.41 -10.60 -28.17
CA GLN A 135 31.38 -11.20 -29.51
C GLN A 135 31.68 -10.18 -30.62
N GLN A 136 31.27 -8.92 -30.46
CA GLN A 136 31.63 -7.84 -31.39
C GLN A 136 33.13 -7.52 -31.37
N LEU A 137 33.76 -7.57 -30.20
CA LEU A 137 35.21 -7.42 -30.05
C LEU A 137 36.03 -8.60 -30.62
N ARG A 138 35.41 -9.76 -30.80
CA ARG A 138 36.04 -10.97 -31.36
C ARG A 138 35.82 -11.15 -32.86
N GLN A 139 35.05 -10.29 -33.53
CA GLN A 139 35.05 -10.27 -35.00
C GLN A 139 36.36 -9.62 -35.46
N PRO A 140 37.30 -10.38 -36.07
CA PRO A 140 38.48 -9.75 -36.64
C PRO A 140 38.00 -8.84 -37.77
N SER A 141 38.30 -7.54 -37.64
CA SER A 141 38.15 -6.58 -38.72
C SER A 141 38.84 -7.15 -39.95
N SER A 142 38.05 -7.63 -40.91
CA SER A 142 38.60 -8.09 -42.19
C SER A 142 39.25 -6.88 -42.86
N PRO A 143 40.56 -6.89 -43.17
CA PRO A 143 41.18 -5.74 -43.80
C PRO A 143 40.63 -5.58 -45.22
N GLN A 144 39.75 -4.60 -45.41
CA GLN A 144 39.32 -4.14 -46.73
C GLN A 144 40.39 -3.22 -47.34
N GLN A 145 40.70 -3.49 -48.61
CA GLN A 145 41.17 -2.58 -49.69
C GLN A 145 42.59 -2.81 -50.24
N GLN A 146 42.67 -3.62 -51.31
CA GLN A 146 43.54 -3.31 -52.45
C GLN A 146 42.77 -2.37 -53.40
N PRO A 147 43.34 -1.23 -53.82
CA PRO A 147 42.68 -0.35 -54.80
C PRO A 147 42.62 -1.07 -56.15
N GLN A 148 41.42 -1.39 -56.62
CA GLN A 148 41.20 -1.92 -57.96
C GLN A 148 41.53 -0.81 -58.99
N GLN A 149 42.52 -1.06 -59.84
CA GLN A 149 42.87 -0.18 -60.95
C GLN A 149 41.67 -0.02 -61.90
N PRO A 150 41.39 1.19 -62.42
CA PRO A 150 40.30 1.39 -63.36
C PRO A 150 40.64 0.71 -64.69
N ARG A 151 39.95 -0.39 -65.00
CA ARG A 151 39.96 -1.00 -66.34
C ARG A 151 39.42 0.03 -67.34
N ARG A 152 40.27 0.48 -68.26
CA ARG A 152 39.88 1.28 -69.43
C ARG A 152 38.87 0.50 -70.26
N GLN A 153 37.66 1.04 -70.41
CA GLN A 153 36.66 0.53 -71.35
C GLN A 153 36.98 1.03 -72.76
N PRO A 154 36.95 0.18 -73.81
CA PRO A 154 36.95 0.64 -75.19
C PRO A 154 35.53 1.12 -75.62
N PRO A 155 35.45 1.97 -76.66
CA PRO A 155 34.22 2.70 -77.00
C PRO A 155 33.14 1.82 -77.65
N PRO A 156 31.85 2.22 -77.58
CA PRO A 156 30.75 1.46 -78.15
C PRO A 156 30.68 1.59 -79.67
N THR A 157 30.63 0.45 -80.37
CA THR A 157 30.24 0.36 -81.79
C THR A 157 28.72 0.46 -81.94
N ARG A 158 28.29 1.26 -82.92
CA ARG A 158 26.91 1.66 -83.24
C ARG A 158 25.98 0.50 -83.67
N PRO A 159 24.66 0.70 -83.63
CA PRO A 159 23.64 -0.32 -83.85
C PRO A 159 23.22 -0.46 -85.32
N HIS A 160 22.69 -1.64 -85.67
CA HIS A 160 21.76 -1.89 -86.77
C HIS A 160 20.57 -2.70 -86.24
#